data_AF-A0A0G2BFT0-F1
#
_entry.id   AF-A0A0G2BFT0-F1
#
_cell.length_a   1.000
_cell.length_b   1.000
_cell.length_c   1.000
_cell.angle_alpha   90.00
_cell.angle_beta   90.00
_cell.angle_gamma   90.00
#
_symmetry.space_group_name_H-M   'P 1'
#
loop_
_entity.id
_entity.type
_entity.pdbx_description
1 polymer ?
#
loop_
_entity_poly.entity_id
_entity_poly.type
_entity_poly.pdbx_seq_one_letter_code
_entity_poly.pdbx_strand_id
1 'polypeptide(L)'
;MMVDSSHHHTMDVDWMMGSCLCVRRSLFERLGGFDERFVMYFEDADLCRRAWKAGMRVVYHPAARMVHYHRREGSDGFVLWQLFRRTNRLHIQSWVKYLRKYGKEPHPRLFA
;
A
#
# COMPACT_ATOMS: atom_id res chain seq x y z
N MET A 1 -11.75 -1.15 -2.90
CA MET A 1 -11.65 -2.60 -2.68
C MET A 1 -11.93 -3.29 -4.02
N MET A 2 -11.48 -4.52 -4.21
CA MET A 2 -11.90 -5.34 -5.36
C MET A 2 -13.37 -5.73 -5.19
N VAL A 3 -14.27 -4.80 -5.47
CA VAL A 3 -15.71 -5.01 -5.29
C VAL A 3 -16.25 -5.95 -6.38
N ASP A 4 -15.51 -6.09 -7.49
CA ASP A 4 -16.01 -6.73 -8.72
C ASP A 4 -15.30 -8.05 -9.11
N SER A 5 -14.44 -8.62 -8.25
CA SER A 5 -13.74 -9.89 -8.56
C SER A 5 -14.11 -11.04 -7.61
N SER A 6 -14.24 -12.25 -8.17
CA SER A 6 -14.43 -13.45 -7.37
C SER A 6 -13.13 -13.75 -6.61
N HIS A 7 -13.17 -13.68 -5.28
CA HIS A 7 -12.02 -13.88 -4.38
C HIS A 7 -11.56 -15.35 -4.28
N HIS A 8 -11.83 -16.14 -5.33
CA HIS A 8 -11.58 -17.58 -5.40
C HIS A 8 -10.41 -17.94 -6.32
N HIS A 9 -9.90 -16.98 -7.11
CA HIS A 9 -8.78 -17.21 -8.02
C HIS A 9 -7.58 -16.32 -7.67
N THR A 10 -6.40 -16.81 -8.03
CA THR A 10 -5.16 -16.04 -7.94
C THR A 10 -5.17 -14.98 -9.03
N MET A 11 -4.84 -13.73 -8.69
CA MET A 11 -4.87 -12.64 -9.66
C MET A 11 -3.78 -11.62 -9.38
N ASP A 12 -3.35 -10.94 -10.44
CA ASP A 12 -2.42 -9.82 -10.34
C ASP A 12 -3.17 -8.57 -9.90
N VAL A 13 -2.56 -7.79 -9.01
CA VAL A 13 -3.19 -6.66 -8.32
C VAL A 13 -2.24 -5.47 -8.28
N ASP A 14 -2.76 -4.25 -8.10
CA ASP A 14 -1.90 -3.06 -8.06
C ASP A 14 -1.02 -3.05 -6.80
N TRP A 15 -1.62 -3.35 -5.66
CA TRP A 15 -0.98 -3.38 -4.36
C TRP A 15 -1.74 -4.27 -3.38
N MET A 16 -1.08 -4.61 -2.26
CA MET A 16 -1.65 -5.35 -1.13
C MET A 16 -1.31 -4.62 0.17
N MET A 17 -2.16 -4.76 1.17
CA MET A 17 -1.93 -4.15 2.49
C MET A 17 -0.74 -4.78 3.19
N GLY A 18 0.13 -3.96 3.77
CA GLY A 18 1.33 -4.40 4.49
C GLY A 18 1.04 -5.34 5.68
N SER A 19 -0.17 -5.31 6.24
CA SER A 19 -0.59 -6.24 7.30
C SER A 19 -0.56 -7.71 6.88
N CYS A 20 -0.71 -8.00 5.58
CA CYS A 20 -0.66 -9.34 5.02
C CYS A 20 0.08 -9.34 3.68
N LEU A 21 1.39 -9.02 3.73
CA LEU A 21 2.28 -9.00 2.57
C LEU A 21 3.45 -9.95 2.77
N CYS A 22 3.72 -10.81 1.77
CA CYS A 22 4.92 -11.65 1.72
C CYS A 22 5.74 -11.31 0.48
N VAL A 23 7.04 -11.13 0.67
CA VAL A 23 7.99 -10.75 -0.39
C VAL A 23 9.25 -11.60 -0.28
N ARG A 24 9.81 -12.01 -1.42
CA ARG A 24 11.12 -12.67 -1.44
C ARG A 24 12.16 -11.72 -0.86
N ARG A 25 12.96 -12.18 0.12
CA ARG A 25 14.00 -11.36 0.77
C ARG A 25 14.93 -10.68 -0.25
N SER A 26 15.42 -11.44 -1.24
CA SER A 26 16.28 -10.90 -2.29
C SER A 26 15.62 -9.81 -3.14
N LEU A 27 14.30 -9.92 -3.39
CA LEU A 27 13.55 -8.86 -4.06
C LEU A 27 13.42 -7.63 -3.16
N PHE A 28 13.09 -7.82 -1.88
CA PHE A 28 12.94 -6.72 -0.92
C PHE A 28 14.24 -5.94 -0.77
N GLU A 29 15.38 -6.63 -0.61
CA GLU A 29 16.72 -6.02 -0.55
C GLU A 29 17.06 -5.32 -1.87
N ARG A 30 16.82 -5.95 -3.03
CA ARG A 30 17.04 -5.34 -4.35
C ARG A 30 16.24 -4.07 -4.57
N LEU A 31 15.02 -3.99 -4.04
CA LEU A 31 14.17 -2.81 -4.14
C LEU A 31 14.55 -1.72 -3.13
N GLY A 32 15.46 -1.99 -2.18
CA GLY A 32 15.83 -1.05 -1.11
C GLY A 32 14.83 -1.01 0.05
N GLY A 33 14.06 -2.08 0.26
CA GLY A 33 13.11 -2.20 1.38
C GLY A 33 11.92 -1.24 1.30
N PHE A 34 11.35 -0.89 2.46
CA PHE A 34 10.33 0.16 2.57
C PHE A 34 10.98 1.54 2.44
N ASP A 35 10.28 2.47 1.79
CA ASP A 35 10.74 3.84 1.68
C ASP A 35 10.40 4.60 2.98
N GLU A 36 11.42 4.80 3.82
CA GLU A 36 11.30 5.39 5.18
C GLU A 36 10.72 6.82 5.19
N ARG A 37 10.60 7.47 4.02
CA ARG A 37 9.90 8.75 3.91
C ARG A 37 8.41 8.62 4.17
N PHE A 38 7.83 7.43 4.02
CA PHE A 38 6.45 7.10 4.39
C PHE A 38 6.40 6.63 5.85
N VAL A 39 6.10 7.56 6.75
CA VAL A 39 6.05 7.29 8.20
C VAL A 39 4.73 6.61 8.61
N MET A 40 3.69 6.83 7.83
CA MET A 40 2.35 6.29 8.07
C MET A 40 1.62 6.15 6.74
N TYR A 41 1.22 4.93 6.40
CA TYR A 41 0.58 4.55 5.13
C TYR A 41 1.46 4.79 3.89
N PHE A 42 1.06 4.13 2.80
CA PHE A 42 1.66 4.20 1.46
C PHE A 42 3.00 3.50 1.29
N GLU A 43 3.65 3.03 2.35
CA GLU A 43 4.90 2.28 2.27
C GLU A 43 4.73 0.94 1.52
N ASP A 44 3.59 0.28 1.72
CA ASP A 44 3.20 -0.97 1.08
C ASP A 44 2.81 -0.77 -0.39
N ALA A 45 2.00 0.26 -0.68
CA ALA A 45 1.64 0.67 -2.03
C ALA A 45 2.88 1.09 -2.85
N ASP A 46 3.83 1.78 -2.22
CA ASP A 46 5.11 2.15 -2.81
C ASP A 46 5.96 0.94 -3.17
N LEU A 47 6.11 0.00 -2.23
CA LEU A 47 6.86 -1.24 -2.44
C LEU A 47 6.25 -2.08 -3.58
N CYS A 48 4.92 -2.22 -3.60
CA CYS A 48 4.19 -2.93 -4.66
C CYS A 48 4.40 -2.28 -6.03
N ARG A 49 4.31 -0.95 -6.10
CA ARG A 49 4.54 -0.21 -7.35
C ARG A 49 5.99 -0.31 -7.84
N ARG A 50 6.97 -0.31 -6.93
CA ARG A 50 8.38 -0.57 -7.25
C ARG A 50 8.61 -1.99 -7.74
N ALA A 51 7.92 -2.98 -7.18
CA ALA A 51 7.97 -4.36 -7.67
C ALA A 51 7.48 -4.45 -9.12
N TRP A 52 6.34 -3.82 -9.44
CA TRP A 52 5.85 -3.70 -10.82
C TRP A 52 6.85 -2.99 -11.75
N LYS A 53 7.44 -1.86 -11.32
CA LYS A 53 8.49 -1.18 -12.11
C LYS A 53 9.73 -2.05 -12.35
N ALA A 54 10.02 -3.01 -11.47
CA ALA A 54 11.14 -3.95 -11.60
C ALA A 54 10.79 -5.22 -12.39
N GLY A 55 9.65 -5.25 -13.10
CA GLY A 55 9.19 -6.40 -13.87
C GLY A 55 8.69 -7.57 -13.01
N MET A 56 8.43 -7.34 -11.72
CA MET A 56 7.84 -8.34 -10.82
C MET A 56 6.34 -8.12 -10.69
N ARG A 57 5.61 -9.15 -10.30
CA ARG A 57 4.16 -9.07 -10.10
C ARG A 57 3.80 -8.96 -8.62
N VAL A 58 2.69 -8.29 -8.34
CA VAL A 58 2.02 -8.32 -7.05
C VAL A 58 0.75 -9.14 -7.20
N VAL A 59 0.60 -10.16 -6.36
CA VAL A 59 -0.39 -11.23 -6.57
C VAL A 59 -1.25 -11.40 -5.32
N TYR A 60 -2.57 -11.40 -5.51
CA TYR A 60 -3.51 -11.89 -4.52
C TYR A 60 -3.62 -13.41 -4.62
N HIS A 61 -3.49 -14.11 -3.49
CA HIS A 61 -3.59 -15.56 -3.43
C HIS A 61 -4.66 -16.01 -2.42
N PRO A 62 -5.78 -16.62 -2.87
CA PRO A 62 -6.97 -16.86 -2.04
C PRO A 62 -6.77 -17.91 -0.94
N ALA A 63 -5.73 -18.75 -1.06
CA ALA A 63 -5.38 -19.72 -0.03
C ALA A 63 -4.55 -19.10 1.10
N ALA A 64 -3.88 -17.96 0.87
CA ALA A 64 -3.17 -17.22 1.91
C ALA A 64 -4.15 -16.33 2.67
N ARG A 65 -4.61 -16.77 3.84
CA ARG A 65 -5.62 -16.08 4.64
C ARG A 65 -5.04 -15.61 5.97
N MET A 66 -5.33 -14.35 6.31
CA MET A 66 -4.99 -13.74 7.59
C MET A 66 -6.19 -12.92 8.08
N VAL A 67 -6.41 -12.91 9.39
CA VAL A 67 -7.37 -12.00 10.03
C VAL A 67 -6.63 -10.77 10.52
N HIS A 68 -6.97 -9.60 10.01
CA HIS A 68 -6.46 -8.32 10.48
C HIS A 68 -7.54 -7.64 11.33
N TYR A 69 -7.32 -7.59 12.64
CA TYR A 69 -8.21 -6.90 13.58
C TYR A 69 -8.09 -5.39 13.39
N HIS A 70 -8.94 -4.83 12.54
CA HIS A 70 -8.88 -3.41 12.23
C HIS A 70 -9.33 -2.58 13.43
N ARG A 71 -8.48 -1.65 13.86
CA ARG A 71 -8.84 -0.62 14.82
C ARG A 71 -8.78 0.73 14.13
N ARG A 72 -9.95 1.36 13.96
CA ARG A 72 -10.04 2.70 13.42
C ARG A 72 -9.79 3.70 14.54
N GLU A 73 -8.52 4.00 14.80
CA GLU A 73 -8.16 5.06 15.74
C GLU A 73 -8.08 6.40 14.98
N GLY A 74 -8.92 7.37 15.37
CA GLY A 74 -8.85 8.75 14.85
C GLY A 74 -10.08 9.27 14.10
N SER A 75 -11.20 8.54 14.06
CA SER A 75 -12.49 9.05 13.57
C SER A 75 -13.37 9.67 14.65
N ASP A 76 -12.99 9.54 15.92
CA ASP A 76 -13.78 10.04 17.05
C ASP A 76 -13.32 11.45 17.44
N GLY A 77 -14.28 12.38 17.54
CA GLY A 77 -14.06 13.76 17.95
C GLY A 77 -14.30 14.81 16.86
N PHE A 78 -14.34 16.08 17.27
CA PHE A 78 -14.63 17.23 16.41
C PHE A 78 -13.65 17.34 15.23
N VAL A 79 -14.14 17.54 14.00
CA VAL A 79 -13.37 17.54 12.74
C VAL A 79 -12.14 18.46 12.81
N LEU A 80 -12.26 19.63 13.42
CA LEU A 80 -11.13 20.54 13.57
C LEU A 80 -9.99 19.92 14.41
N TRP A 81 -10.34 19.19 15.46
CA TRP A 81 -9.36 18.50 16.31
C TRP A 81 -8.69 17.35 15.56
N GLN A 82 -9.42 16.68 14.67
CA GLN A 82 -8.85 15.64 13.79
C GLN A 82 -7.74 16.20 12.89
N LEU A 83 -7.82 17.46 12.44
CA LEU A 83 -6.77 18.08 11.63
C LEU A 83 -5.47 18.32 12.41
N PHE A 84 -5.56 18.55 13.73
CA PHE A 84 -4.39 18.75 14.59
C PHE A 84 -3.74 17.44 15.05
N ARG A 85 -4.42 16.29 14.90
CA ARG A 85 -3.85 14.98 15.29
C ARG A 85 -2.59 14.69 14.48
N ARG A 86 -1.52 14.33 15.19
CA ARG A 86 -0.22 13.96 14.60
C ARG A 86 -0.37 12.86 13.54
N THR A 87 -1.19 11.83 13.80
CA THR A 87 -1.44 10.72 12.87
C THR A 87 -2.05 11.21 11.55
N ASN A 88 -3.05 12.09 11.59
CA ASN A 88 -3.66 12.65 10.39
C ASN A 88 -2.66 13.52 9.60
N ARG A 89 -1.86 14.33 10.30
CA ARG A 89 -0.79 15.10 9.65
C ARG A 89 0.24 14.19 8.97
N LEU A 90 0.68 13.11 9.63
CA LEU A 90 1.62 12.14 9.05
C LEU A 90 1.02 11.43 7.84
N HIS A 91 -0.24 11.01 7.93
CA HIS A 91 -0.97 10.39 6.81
C HIS A 91 -1.06 11.34 5.61
N ILE A 92 -1.46 12.61 5.81
CA ILE A 92 -1.51 13.63 4.76
C ILE A 92 -0.11 13.87 4.16
N GLN A 93 0.93 13.95 5.00
CA GLN A 93 2.30 14.11 4.53
C GLN A 93 2.74 12.93 3.66
N SER A 94 2.48 11.69 4.07
CA SER A 94 2.76 10.50 3.27
C SER A 94 1.97 10.50 1.96
N TRP A 95 0.70 10.89 1.98
CA TRP A 95 -0.13 11.02 0.78
C TRP A 95 0.43 12.02 -0.22
N VAL A 96 0.80 13.23 0.24
CA VAL A 96 1.44 14.25 -0.60
C VAL A 96 2.77 13.75 -1.17
N LYS A 97 3.58 13.04 -0.37
CA LYS A 97 4.82 12.42 -0.84
C LYS A 97 4.55 11.38 -1.93
N TYR A 98 3.54 10.53 -1.76
CA TYR A 98 3.16 9.50 -2.74
C TYR A 98 2.68 10.15 -4.05
N LEU A 99 1.82 11.17 -3.97
CA LEU A 99 1.37 11.94 -5.13
C LEU A 99 2.51 12.66 -5.84
N ARG A 100 3.46 13.24 -5.10
CA ARG A 100 4.66 13.84 -5.71
C ARG A 100 5.53 12.80 -6.41
N LYS A 101 5.63 11.59 -5.86
CA LYS A 101 6.44 10.49 -6.41
C LYS A 101 5.82 9.88 -7.67
N TYR A 102 4.48 9.83 -7.76
CA TYR A 102 3.79 9.03 -8.77
C TYR A 102 2.62 9.69 -9.49
N GLY A 103 2.18 10.88 -9.10
CA GLY A 103 0.92 11.49 -9.56
C GLY A 103 0.85 11.84 -11.05
N LYS A 104 1.99 11.80 -11.77
CA LYS A 104 2.07 12.01 -13.22
C LYS A 104 2.26 10.71 -14.00
N GLU A 105 2.44 9.60 -13.31
CA GLU A 105 2.75 8.32 -13.94
C GLU A 105 1.56 7.37 -13.82
N PRO A 106 1.15 6.71 -14.90
CA PRO A 106 0.20 5.60 -14.81
C PRO A 106 0.78 4.44 -13.98
N HIS A 107 -0.08 3.61 -13.41
CA HIS A 107 0.37 2.45 -12.65
C HIS A 107 1.06 1.43 -13.59
N PRO A 108 2.26 0.92 -13.29
CA PRO A 108 3.01 0.10 -14.25
C PRO A 108 2.32 -1.22 -14.61
N ARG A 109 1.45 -1.76 -13.74
CA ARG A 109 0.63 -2.96 -14.03
C ARG A 109 -0.24 -2.79 -15.29
N LEU A 110 -0.62 -1.57 -15.66
CA LEU A 110 -1.42 -1.32 -16.87
C LEU A 110 -0.68 -1.66 -18.17
N PHE A 111 0.62 -1.88 -18.11
CA PHE A 111 1.49 -2.18 -19.26
C PHE A 111 2.21 -3.53 -19.12
N ALA A 112 1.85 -4.32 -18.11
CA ALA A 112 2.49 -5.59 -17.78
C ALA A 112 1.66 -6.79 -18.26
#